data_AF-A0A1M2ZSQ5-F1
#
_entry.id   AF-A0A1M2ZSQ5-F1
#
_cell.length_a   1.000
_cell.length_b   1.000
_cell.length_c   1.000
_cell.angle_alpha   90.00
_cell.angle_beta   90.00
_cell.angle_gamma   90.00
#
_symmetry.space_group_name_H-M   'P 1'
#
loop_
_entity.id
_entity.type
_entity.pdbx_description
1 polymer ?
#
loop_
_entity_poly.entity_id
_entity_poly.type
_entity_poly.pdbx_seq_one_letter_code
_entity_poly.pdbx_strand_id
1 'polypeptide(L)'
;MSETADQAATRRRWVTLAELVAVAGVLIAAATLYLNWSGRRADEAARAAQATSTEHARGVVTLLGTVADGGDALALADSEHVFSAATVTFPKALGVAPQDALPGPRIASDWFADALLKANEGSDARSGRLPVLISVSWWDGDTKHSQTGLYDVLWRTESRFLRGRKLELTGLTLASRNGTAAALEAAWQRKRAAAKK
;
A
#
# COMPACT_ATOMS: atom_id res chain seq x y z
N MET A 1 39.23 -59.74 -50.26
CA MET A 1 39.35 -58.56 -51.14
C MET A 1 39.41 -57.34 -50.25
N SER A 2 40.58 -56.71 -50.17
CA SER A 2 40.81 -55.56 -49.30
C SER A 2 40.12 -54.34 -49.88
N GLU A 3 39.36 -53.60 -49.05
CA GLU A 3 38.77 -52.31 -49.43
C GLU A 3 39.86 -51.38 -49.99
N THR A 4 39.59 -50.75 -51.14
CA THR A 4 40.48 -49.72 -51.66
C THR A 4 40.38 -48.46 -50.79
N ALA A 5 41.50 -47.78 -50.54
CA ALA A 5 41.57 -46.62 -49.65
C ALA A 5 40.52 -45.52 -49.98
N ASP A 6 40.14 -45.40 -51.25
CA ASP A 6 39.11 -44.46 -51.73
C ASP A 6 37.67 -44.81 -51.30
N GLN A 7 37.32 -46.10 -51.19
CA GLN A 7 35.99 -46.51 -50.70
C GLN A 7 35.85 -46.22 -49.20
N ALA A 8 36.90 -46.48 -48.43
CA ALA A 8 36.95 -46.16 -47.00
C ALA A 8 36.90 -44.64 -46.76
N ALA A 9 37.60 -43.84 -47.58
CA ALA A 9 37.56 -42.38 -47.50
C ALA A 9 36.18 -41.80 -47.83
N THR A 10 35.50 -42.36 -48.83
CA THR A 10 34.14 -41.94 -49.21
C THR A 10 33.13 -42.27 -48.11
N ARG A 11 33.15 -43.49 -47.53
CA ARG A 11 32.28 -43.85 -46.39
C ARG A 11 32.51 -42.92 -45.19
N ARG A 12 33.77 -42.63 -44.84
CA ARG A 12 34.10 -41.72 -43.74
C ARG A 12 33.54 -40.32 -43.95
N ARG A 13 33.56 -39.79 -45.18
CA ARG A 13 32.97 -38.49 -45.53
C ARG A 13 31.45 -38.47 -45.32
N TRP A 14 30.75 -39.53 -45.74
CA TRP A 14 29.30 -39.67 -45.51
C TRP A 14 28.95 -39.78 -44.03
N VAL A 15 29.76 -40.51 -43.25
CA VAL A 15 29.58 -40.62 -41.79
C VAL A 15 29.81 -39.26 -41.11
N THR A 16 30.88 -38.54 -41.46
CA THR A 16 31.14 -37.21 -40.88
C THR A 16 30.07 -36.18 -41.24
N LEU A 17 29.48 -36.27 -42.44
CA LEU A 17 28.36 -35.42 -42.86
C LEU A 17 27.09 -35.74 -42.05
N ALA A 18 26.75 -37.02 -41.91
CA ALA A 18 25.58 -37.43 -41.13
C ALA A 18 25.72 -37.04 -39.65
N GLU A 19 26.93 -37.18 -39.09
CA GLU A 19 27.23 -36.77 -37.72
C GLU A 19 27.08 -35.26 -37.52
N LEU A 20 27.57 -34.45 -38.46
CA LEU A 20 27.45 -32.99 -38.40
C LEU A 20 25.98 -32.53 -38.47
N VAL A 21 25.17 -33.19 -39.31
CA VAL A 21 23.72 -32.93 -39.40
C VAL A 21 23.00 -33.35 -38.12
N ALA A 22 23.36 -34.49 -37.53
CA ALA A 22 22.78 -34.94 -36.26
C ALA A 22 23.09 -33.97 -35.11
N VAL A 23 24.34 -33.51 -35.00
CA VAL A 23 24.76 -32.51 -34.01
C VAL A 23 24.01 -31.20 -34.21
N ALA A 24 23.88 -30.74 -35.46
CA ALA A 24 23.09 -29.53 -35.76
C ALA A 24 21.62 -29.69 -35.33
N GLY A 25 21.00 -30.85 -35.57
CA GLY A 25 19.64 -31.15 -35.12
C GLY A 25 19.48 -31.12 -33.60
N VAL A 26 20.43 -31.69 -32.85
CA VAL A 26 20.42 -31.66 -31.38
C VAL A 26 20.57 -30.24 -30.83
N LEU A 27 21.45 -29.43 -31.42
CA LEU A 27 21.63 -28.04 -31.02
C LEU A 27 20.36 -27.21 -31.26
N ILE A 28 19.70 -27.40 -32.40
CA ILE A 28 18.43 -26.73 -32.70
C ILE A 28 17.35 -27.17 -31.70
N ALA A 29 17.21 -28.47 -31.44
CA ALA A 29 16.23 -28.99 -30.49
C ALA A 29 16.45 -28.46 -29.07
N ALA A 30 17.72 -28.41 -28.62
CA ALA A 30 18.08 -27.84 -27.31
C ALA A 30 17.76 -26.35 -27.24
N ALA A 31 18.06 -25.58 -28.29
CA ALA A 31 17.72 -24.15 -28.36
C ALA A 31 16.20 -23.93 -28.31
N THR A 32 15.42 -24.69 -29.10
CA THR A 32 13.95 -24.59 -29.10
C THR A 32 13.37 -24.96 -27.74
N LEU A 33 13.88 -26.01 -27.10
CA LEU A 33 13.44 -26.42 -25.77
C LEU A 33 13.73 -25.32 -24.73
N TYR A 34 14.91 -24.72 -24.77
CA TYR A 34 15.28 -23.63 -23.88
C TYR A 34 14.41 -22.38 -24.09
N LEU A 35 14.15 -21.98 -25.34
CA LEU A 35 13.26 -20.87 -25.68
C LEU A 35 11.83 -21.10 -25.16
N ASN A 36 11.30 -22.32 -25.32
CA ASN A 36 9.97 -22.66 -24.81
C ASN A 36 9.91 -22.67 -23.27
N TRP A 37 10.90 -23.29 -22.62
CA TRP A 37 10.98 -23.34 -21.16
C TRP A 37 11.15 -21.96 -20.53
N SER A 38 12.02 -21.13 -21.09
CA SER A 38 12.23 -19.74 -20.64
C SER A 38 10.99 -18.88 -20.85
N GLY A 39 10.31 -18.99 -22.00
CA GLY A 39 9.03 -18.32 -22.25
C GLY A 39 7.95 -18.70 -21.23
N ARG A 40 7.79 -20.00 -20.95
CA ARG A 40 6.83 -20.50 -19.96
C ARG A 40 7.10 -19.97 -18.55
N ARG A 41 8.36 -19.91 -18.13
CA ARG A 41 8.77 -19.32 -16.84
C ARG A 41 8.50 -17.83 -16.76
N ALA A 42 8.72 -17.09 -17.85
CA ALA A 42 8.41 -15.66 -17.91
C ALA A 42 6.89 -15.41 -17.84
N ASP A 43 6.09 -16.20 -18.54
CA ASP A 43 4.62 -16.13 -18.48
C ASP A 43 4.08 -16.46 -17.09
N GLU A 44 4.62 -17.47 -16.41
CA GLU A 44 4.24 -17.81 -15.03
C GLU A 44 4.59 -16.68 -14.06
N ALA A 45 5.77 -16.07 -14.20
CA ALA A 45 6.16 -14.91 -13.40
C ALA A 45 5.27 -13.68 -13.66
N ALA A 46 4.91 -13.43 -14.92
CA ALA A 46 3.99 -12.36 -15.30
C ALA A 46 2.58 -12.59 -14.74
N ARG A 47 2.05 -13.82 -14.82
CA ARG A 47 0.76 -14.18 -14.23
C ARG A 47 0.77 -14.06 -12.70
N ALA A 48 1.84 -14.49 -12.04
CA ALA A 48 1.99 -14.32 -10.59
C ALA A 48 2.04 -12.84 -10.21
N ALA A 49 2.83 -12.02 -10.91
CA ALA A 49 2.88 -10.58 -10.70
C ALA A 49 1.52 -9.91 -10.96
N GLN A 50 0.78 -10.37 -11.98
CA GLN A 50 -0.54 -9.85 -12.31
C GLN A 50 -1.59 -10.26 -11.27
N ALA A 51 -1.57 -11.49 -10.78
CA ALA A 51 -2.44 -11.96 -9.69
C ALA A 51 -2.18 -11.16 -8.40
N THR A 52 -0.91 -11.00 -8.02
CA THR A 52 -0.50 -10.15 -6.90
C THR A 52 -0.95 -8.70 -7.12
N SER A 53 -0.84 -8.17 -8.34
CA SER A 53 -1.29 -6.80 -8.65
C SER A 53 -2.81 -6.65 -8.57
N THR A 54 -3.58 -7.64 -9.02
CA THR A 54 -5.05 -7.62 -8.94
C THR A 54 -5.56 -7.82 -7.52
N GLU A 55 -4.90 -8.66 -6.71
CA GLU A 55 -5.18 -8.79 -5.28
C GLU A 55 -4.83 -7.50 -4.54
N HIS A 56 -3.69 -6.89 -4.86
CA HIS A 56 -3.35 -5.58 -4.34
C HIS A 56 -4.37 -4.53 -4.72
N ALA A 57 -4.84 -4.50 -5.97
CA ALA A 57 -5.85 -3.54 -6.44
C ALA A 57 -7.20 -3.70 -5.74
N ARG A 58 -7.65 -4.94 -5.51
CA ARG A 58 -8.89 -5.25 -4.77
C ARG A 58 -8.78 -4.95 -3.28
N GLY A 59 -7.57 -5.01 -2.71
CA GLY A 59 -7.32 -4.72 -1.31
C GLY A 59 -7.07 -3.24 -0.98
N VAL A 60 -7.17 -2.32 -1.94
CA VAL A 60 -6.88 -0.89 -1.70
C VAL A 60 -8.11 -0.18 -1.12
N VAL A 61 -8.14 -0.04 0.20
CA VAL A 61 -9.10 0.86 0.86
C VAL A 61 -8.68 2.31 0.64
N THR A 62 -9.62 3.16 0.22
CA THR A 62 -9.45 4.62 0.14
C THR A 62 -10.52 5.27 1.00
N LEU A 63 -10.18 5.53 2.26
CA LEU A 63 -11.10 6.20 3.18
C LEU A 63 -11.31 7.65 2.75
N LEU A 64 -12.56 7.98 2.46
CA LEU A 64 -13.03 9.33 2.25
C LEU A 64 -13.61 9.84 3.57
N GLY A 65 -13.09 10.96 4.05
CA GLY A 65 -13.63 11.66 5.22
C GLY A 65 -14.56 12.78 4.80
N THR A 66 -15.86 12.65 5.09
CA THR A 66 -16.86 13.70 4.91
C THR A 66 -17.12 14.40 6.24
N VAL A 67 -17.14 15.74 6.22
CA VAL A 67 -17.45 16.53 7.42
C VAL A 67 -18.90 16.25 7.84
N ALA A 68 -19.07 15.88 9.10
CA ALA A 68 -20.34 15.63 9.75
C ALA A 68 -20.45 16.53 11.00
N ASP A 69 -21.66 16.58 11.58
CA ASP A 69 -21.93 17.30 12.84
C ASP A 69 -21.39 18.73 12.87
N GLY A 70 -21.49 19.45 11.74
CA GLY A 70 -21.05 20.83 11.62
C GLY A 70 -19.55 21.06 11.83
N GLY A 71 -18.71 20.05 11.59
CA GLY A 71 -17.26 20.12 11.79
C GLY A 71 -16.77 19.40 13.05
N ASP A 72 -17.66 18.82 13.85
CA ASP A 72 -17.25 18.11 15.08
C ASP A 72 -16.88 16.63 14.81
N ALA A 73 -17.24 16.09 13.64
CA ALA A 73 -16.87 14.74 13.25
C ALA A 73 -16.50 14.65 11.76
N LEU A 74 -15.70 13.63 11.41
CA LEU A 74 -15.51 13.16 10.06
C LEU A 74 -16.15 11.79 9.95
N ALA A 75 -17.19 11.66 9.13
CA ALA A 75 -17.70 10.37 8.71
C ALA A 75 -16.70 9.76 7.71
N LEU A 76 -16.22 8.55 7.99
CA LEU A 76 -15.34 7.78 7.14
C LEU A 76 -16.20 6.82 6.31
N ALA A 77 -15.97 6.82 5.01
CA ALA A 77 -16.62 5.87 4.11
C ALA A 77 -15.60 5.33 3.10
N ASP A 78 -15.88 4.13 2.62
CA ASP A 78 -15.26 3.55 1.45
C ASP A 78 -16.38 3.06 0.53
N SER A 79 -16.25 3.30 -0.77
CA SER A 79 -17.30 2.98 -1.74
C SER A 79 -17.45 1.48 -1.99
N GLU A 80 -16.44 0.69 -1.66
CA GLU A 80 -16.37 -0.72 -2.02
C GLU A 80 -16.48 -1.65 -0.80
N HIS A 81 -16.16 -1.16 0.40
CA HIS A 81 -16.02 -2.00 1.59
C HIS A 81 -16.88 -1.56 2.76
N VAL A 82 -17.52 -2.54 3.43
CA VAL A 82 -18.18 -2.35 4.73
C VAL A 82 -17.26 -2.85 5.83
N PHE A 83 -16.83 -1.96 6.71
CA PHE A 83 -15.86 -2.30 7.75
C PHE A 83 -16.50 -3.01 8.95
N SER A 84 -15.87 -4.09 9.39
CA SER A 84 -16.21 -4.81 10.62
C SER A 84 -15.44 -4.33 11.85
N ALA A 85 -14.27 -3.68 11.65
CA ALA A 85 -13.54 -2.99 12.71
C ALA A 85 -12.84 -1.76 12.12
N ALA A 86 -12.75 -0.68 12.89
CA ALA A 86 -11.99 0.51 12.54
C ALA A 86 -11.37 1.13 13.79
N THR A 87 -10.06 1.35 13.79
CA THR A 87 -9.32 1.90 14.94
C THR A 87 -8.46 3.06 14.49
N VAL A 88 -8.54 4.18 15.21
CA VAL A 88 -7.77 5.39 14.96
C VAL A 88 -6.70 5.50 16.05
N THR A 89 -5.44 5.52 15.65
CA THR A 89 -4.29 5.67 16.55
C THR A 89 -3.63 7.02 16.35
N PHE A 90 -3.37 7.71 17.45
CA PHE A 90 -2.77 9.04 17.49
C PHE A 90 -1.26 8.98 17.80
N PRO A 91 -0.49 10.03 17.49
CA PRO A 91 0.91 10.11 17.89
C PRO A 91 1.03 10.01 19.42
N LYS A 92 1.98 9.21 19.91
CA LYS A 92 2.19 8.98 21.35
C LYS A 92 2.46 10.28 22.11
N ALA A 93 3.18 11.21 21.48
CA ALA A 93 3.47 12.51 22.06
C ALA A 93 2.22 13.39 22.26
N LEU A 94 1.09 13.06 21.62
CA LEU A 94 -0.19 13.71 21.85
C LEU A 94 -0.86 13.21 23.15
N GLY A 95 -0.51 12.02 23.62
CA GLY A 95 -1.07 11.44 24.87
C GLY A 95 -2.51 10.96 24.75
N VAL A 96 -3.04 10.82 23.54
CA VAL A 96 -4.39 10.31 23.26
C VAL A 96 -4.32 8.81 22.98
N ALA A 97 -5.13 8.02 23.68
CA ALA A 97 -5.24 6.59 23.45
C ALA A 97 -5.89 6.29 22.08
N PRO A 98 -5.61 5.11 21.48
CA PRO A 98 -6.33 4.67 20.29
C PRO A 98 -7.84 4.63 20.54
N GLN A 99 -8.62 5.05 19.55
CA GLN A 99 -10.08 5.12 19.62
C GLN A 99 -10.70 4.11 18.64
N ASP A 100 -11.79 3.49 19.07
CA ASP A 100 -12.66 2.71 18.18
C ASP A 100 -13.56 3.65 17.39
N ALA A 101 -13.55 3.50 16.06
CA ALA A 101 -14.31 4.34 15.14
C ALA A 101 -15.67 3.74 14.79
N LEU A 102 -16.09 2.63 15.40
CA LEU A 102 -17.40 2.01 15.22
C LEU A 102 -18.39 2.31 16.36
N PRO A 103 -19.72 2.23 16.13
CA PRO A 103 -20.42 1.91 14.87
C PRO A 103 -20.54 3.12 13.92
N GLY A 104 -20.46 2.88 12.61
CA GLY A 104 -20.43 3.95 11.60
C GLY A 104 -19.08 4.65 11.60
N PRO A 105 -18.11 4.18 10.78
CA PRO A 105 -16.72 4.63 10.80
C PRO A 105 -16.63 6.16 10.89
N ARG A 106 -16.17 6.70 12.01
CA ARG A 106 -16.06 8.16 12.20
C ARG A 106 -14.83 8.55 13.01
N ILE A 107 -14.42 9.81 12.87
CA ILE A 107 -13.41 10.45 13.71
C ILE A 107 -14.06 11.66 14.38
N ALA A 108 -14.22 11.62 15.70
CA ALA A 108 -14.76 12.76 16.44
C ALA A 108 -13.62 13.66 16.94
N SER A 109 -13.87 14.98 16.93
CA SER A 109 -12.88 15.98 17.32
C SER A 109 -12.57 15.94 18.82
N ASP A 110 -13.56 15.63 19.65
CA ASP A 110 -13.49 15.55 21.11
C ASP A 110 -12.44 14.55 21.61
N TRP A 111 -12.16 13.49 20.85
CA TRP A 111 -11.15 12.48 21.19
C TRP A 111 -9.75 13.06 21.37
N PHE A 112 -9.42 14.12 20.63
CA PHE A 112 -8.07 14.67 20.57
C PHE A 112 -7.99 16.19 20.65
N ALA A 113 -9.13 16.90 20.61
CA ALA A 113 -9.18 18.36 20.56
C ALA A 113 -8.38 19.01 21.69
N ASP A 114 -8.62 18.60 22.94
CA ASP A 114 -7.95 19.18 24.11
C ASP A 114 -6.44 18.95 24.08
N ALA A 115 -6.01 17.72 23.76
CA ALA A 115 -4.60 17.37 23.67
C ALA A 115 -3.90 18.11 22.52
N LEU A 116 -4.57 18.28 21.39
CA LEU A 116 -4.04 18.99 20.22
C LEU A 116 -3.98 20.50 20.45
N LEU A 117 -4.99 21.09 21.10
CA LEU A 117 -4.99 22.50 21.48
C LEU A 117 -3.88 22.79 22.49
N LYS A 118 -3.71 21.92 23.49
CA LYS A 118 -2.61 22.00 24.47
C LYS A 118 -1.24 21.88 23.79
N ALA A 119 -1.09 20.96 22.85
CA ALA A 119 0.16 20.81 22.08
C ALA A 119 0.50 22.04 21.20
N ASN A 120 -0.51 22.87 20.88
CA ASN A 120 -0.39 24.11 20.12
C ASN A 120 -0.65 25.36 20.99
N GLU A 121 -0.53 25.27 22.31
CA GLU A 121 -0.51 26.44 23.19
C GLU A 121 0.70 27.32 22.84
N GLY A 122 0.45 28.62 22.62
CA GLY A 122 1.47 29.58 22.17
C GLY A 122 1.70 29.65 20.66
N SER A 123 1.01 28.82 19.87
CA SER A 123 0.96 28.97 18.41
C SER A 123 -0.33 29.65 17.96
N ASP A 124 -0.21 30.66 17.09
CA ASP A 124 -1.33 31.33 16.41
C ASP A 124 -1.90 30.51 15.24
N ALA A 125 -1.52 29.23 15.12
CA ALA A 125 -2.02 28.35 14.09
C ALA A 125 -3.55 28.20 14.17
N ARG A 126 -4.26 28.83 13.23
CA ARG A 126 -5.71 28.72 13.08
C ARG A 126 -6.16 27.49 12.30
N SER A 127 -5.22 26.76 11.72
CA SER A 127 -5.47 25.51 11.01
C SER A 127 -4.22 24.65 10.97
N GLY A 128 -4.41 23.36 10.72
CA GLY A 128 -3.31 22.43 10.67
C GLY A 128 -3.72 21.05 10.19
N ARG A 129 -2.78 20.12 10.29
CA ARG A 129 -2.98 18.71 9.98
C ARG A 129 -2.48 17.86 11.14
N LEU A 130 -3.28 16.91 11.56
CA LEU A 130 -2.93 15.92 12.56
C LEU A 130 -2.75 14.56 11.85
N PRO A 131 -1.51 14.02 11.78
CA PRO A 131 -1.31 12.68 11.27
C PRO A 131 -1.92 11.67 12.26
N VAL A 132 -2.69 10.72 11.74
CA VAL A 132 -3.32 9.60 12.45
C VAL A 132 -3.16 8.33 11.65
N LEU A 133 -3.06 7.21 12.36
CA LEU A 133 -3.02 5.89 11.75
C LEU A 133 -4.42 5.28 11.84
N ILE A 134 -5.01 4.93 10.71
CA ILE A 134 -6.34 4.30 10.66
C ILE A 134 -6.16 2.85 10.22
N SER A 135 -6.52 1.93 11.11
CA SER A 135 -6.55 0.50 10.82
C SER A 135 -7.99 0.06 10.65
N VAL A 136 -8.31 -0.56 9.52
CA VAL A 136 -9.64 -1.08 9.21
C VAL A 136 -9.56 -2.57 8.92
N SER A 137 -10.63 -3.29 9.23
CA SER A 137 -10.80 -4.67 8.80
C SER A 137 -12.20 -4.89 8.24
N TRP A 138 -12.30 -5.76 7.24
CA TRP A 138 -13.53 -6.14 6.59
C TRP A 138 -13.48 -7.62 6.23
N TRP A 139 -14.64 -8.16 5.86
CA TRP A 139 -14.79 -9.53 5.38
C TRP A 139 -15.09 -9.52 3.90
N ASP A 140 -14.40 -10.39 3.15
CA ASP A 140 -14.73 -10.75 1.77
C ASP A 140 -15.05 -12.24 1.75
N GLY A 141 -16.35 -12.56 1.78
CA GLY A 141 -16.82 -13.92 2.07
C GLY A 141 -16.27 -14.42 3.40
N ASP A 142 -15.50 -15.51 3.36
CA ASP A 142 -14.86 -16.12 4.54
C ASP A 142 -13.44 -15.58 4.81
N THR A 143 -12.92 -14.67 3.97
CA THR A 143 -11.57 -14.11 4.14
C THR A 143 -11.64 -12.79 4.88
N LYS A 144 -10.97 -12.73 6.03
CA LYS A 144 -10.79 -11.47 6.76
C LYS A 144 -9.62 -10.68 6.18
N HIS A 145 -9.89 -9.45 5.78
CA HIS A 145 -8.89 -8.50 5.34
C HIS A 145 -8.67 -7.40 6.38
N SER A 146 -7.45 -6.87 6.42
CA SER A 146 -7.12 -5.72 7.26
C SER A 146 -6.11 -4.83 6.56
N GLN A 147 -6.30 -3.52 6.67
CA GLN A 147 -5.38 -2.53 6.12
C GLN A 147 -5.16 -1.40 7.11
N THR A 148 -3.94 -0.87 7.11
CA THR A 148 -3.55 0.25 7.95
C THR A 148 -2.95 1.37 7.11
N GLY A 149 -3.62 2.52 7.08
CA GLY A 149 -3.18 3.72 6.38
C GLY A 149 -2.77 4.85 7.32
N LEU A 150 -1.88 5.71 6.85
CA LEU A 150 -1.56 6.98 7.49
C LEU A 150 -2.37 8.09 6.81
N TYR A 151 -3.16 8.80 7.61
CA TYR A 151 -4.01 9.88 7.16
C TYR A 151 -3.67 11.16 7.92
N ASP A 152 -3.82 12.30 7.26
CA ASP A 152 -3.79 13.62 7.87
C ASP A 152 -5.23 14.10 8.06
N VAL A 153 -5.64 14.29 9.31
CA VAL A 153 -6.90 14.96 9.67
C VAL A 153 -6.67 16.47 9.58
N LEU A 154 -7.41 17.13 8.69
CA LEU A 154 -7.35 18.58 8.55
C LEU A 154 -8.28 19.21 9.57
N TRP A 155 -7.74 20.20 10.28
CA TRP A 155 -8.48 20.93 11.30
C TRP A 155 -8.29 22.43 11.16
N ARG A 156 -9.26 23.17 11.67
CA ARG A 156 -9.20 24.61 11.89
C ARG A 156 -9.65 24.93 13.30
N THR A 157 -9.23 26.06 13.83
CA THR A 157 -9.73 26.58 15.09
C THR A 157 -10.55 27.84 14.88
N GLU A 158 -11.76 27.86 15.44
CA GLU A 158 -12.59 29.05 15.49
C GLU A 158 -12.56 29.69 16.88
N SER A 159 -12.47 31.02 16.92
CA SER A 159 -12.48 31.77 18.18
C SER A 159 -13.89 31.82 18.75
N ARG A 160 -14.09 31.30 19.96
CA ARG A 160 -15.35 31.39 20.69
C ARG A 160 -15.27 32.58 21.65
N PHE A 161 -16.24 33.49 21.59
CA PHE A 161 -16.26 34.72 22.39
C PHE A 161 -16.19 34.48 23.93
N LEU A 162 -16.52 33.27 24.42
CA LEU A 162 -16.57 32.95 25.86
C LEU A 162 -15.97 31.58 26.28
N ARG A 163 -15.52 30.72 25.34
CA ARG A 163 -15.08 29.33 25.64
C ARG A 163 -13.73 28.96 25.00
N GLY A 164 -12.87 29.93 24.70
CA GLY A 164 -11.58 29.69 24.08
C GLY A 164 -11.67 29.33 22.58
N ARG A 165 -10.84 28.39 22.11
CA ARG A 165 -10.78 27.96 20.69
C ARG A 165 -11.65 26.70 20.47
N LYS A 166 -12.56 26.70 19.49
CA LYS A 166 -13.20 25.48 18.94
C LYS A 166 -12.21 24.80 18.02
N LEU A 167 -12.08 23.48 18.06
CA LEU A 167 -11.49 22.73 16.96
C LEU A 167 -12.59 22.22 16.03
N GLU A 168 -12.45 22.44 14.74
CA GLU A 168 -13.35 21.91 13.70
C GLU A 168 -12.55 21.12 12.68
N LEU A 169 -13.10 19.98 12.27
CA LEU A 169 -12.56 19.10 11.26
C LEU A 169 -13.04 19.57 9.88
N THR A 170 -12.10 19.73 8.96
CA THR A 170 -12.37 20.23 7.61
C THR A 170 -12.21 19.17 6.54
N GLY A 171 -11.52 18.06 6.86
CA GLY A 171 -11.40 16.95 5.94
C GLY A 171 -10.36 15.91 6.37
N LEU A 172 -10.20 14.91 5.53
CA LEU A 172 -9.23 13.84 5.68
C LEU A 172 -8.43 13.72 4.38
N THR A 173 -7.11 13.62 4.48
CA THR A 173 -6.24 13.34 3.34
C THR A 173 -5.37 12.13 3.59
N LEU A 174 -5.25 11.26 2.60
CA LEU A 174 -4.35 10.12 2.65
C LEU A 174 -2.90 10.58 2.51
N ALA A 175 -2.05 10.28 3.49
CA ALA A 175 -0.63 10.59 3.45
C ALA A 175 0.20 9.39 2.97
N SER A 176 -0.14 8.18 3.42
CA SER A 176 0.49 6.94 2.97
C SER A 176 -0.46 5.76 3.13
N ARG A 177 -0.45 4.84 2.17
CA ARG A 177 -1.23 3.59 2.23
C ARG A 177 -0.57 2.52 3.12
N ASN A 178 0.72 2.67 3.40
CA ASN A 178 1.49 1.78 4.28
C ASN A 178 1.82 2.53 5.58
N GLY A 179 0.80 2.70 6.43
CA GLY A 179 0.94 3.37 7.71
C GLY A 179 1.67 2.48 8.71
N THR A 180 2.70 3.02 9.38
CA THR A 180 3.33 2.39 10.54
C THR A 180 3.39 3.35 11.71
N ALA A 181 3.49 2.85 12.93
CA ALA A 181 3.67 3.68 14.11
C ALA A 181 4.91 4.58 14.00
N ALA A 182 6.00 4.09 13.41
CA ALA A 182 7.21 4.89 13.18
C ALA A 182 6.95 6.03 12.17
N ALA A 183 6.21 5.76 11.09
CA ALA A 183 5.84 6.78 10.11
C ALA A 183 4.92 7.86 10.71
N LEU A 184 3.98 7.46 11.57
CA LEU A 184 3.11 8.36 12.33
C LEU A 184 3.92 9.33 13.19
N GLU A 185 4.84 8.80 14.01
CA GLU A 185 5.70 9.63 14.85
C GLU A 185 6.60 10.55 14.02
N ALA A 186 7.21 10.04 12.94
CA ALA A 186 8.03 10.86 12.05
C ALA A 186 7.24 12.00 11.40
N ALA A 187 6.01 11.74 10.96
CA ALA A 187 5.11 12.76 10.42
C ALA A 187 4.79 13.83 11.47
N TRP A 188 4.51 13.42 12.71
CA TRP A 188 4.24 14.34 13.81
C TRP A 188 5.45 15.21 14.17
N GLN A 189 6.66 14.63 14.26
CA GLN A 189 7.88 15.39 14.54
C GLN A 189 8.19 16.42 13.47
N ARG A 190 8.03 16.06 12.19
CA ARG A 190 8.19 16.99 11.07
C ARG A 190 7.24 18.18 11.16
N LYS A 191 5.98 17.95 11.54
CA LYS A 191 4.99 19.02 11.77
C LYS A 191 5.39 19.95 12.91
N ARG A 192 5.81 19.39 14.05
CA ARG A 192 6.26 20.20 15.20
C ARG A 192 7.51 21.00 14.90
N ALA A 193 8.44 20.46 14.11
CA ALA A 193 9.63 21.18 13.67
C ALA A 193 9.27 22.34 12.73
N ALA A 194 8.30 22.15 11.84
CA ALA A 194 7.82 23.21 10.94
C ALA A 194 7.07 24.32 11.67
N ALA A 195 6.32 24.00 12.73
CA ALA A 195 5.57 24.99 13.52
C ALA A 195 6.44 25.86 14.44
N LYS A 196 7.73 25.50 14.64
CA LYS A 196 8.70 26.26 15.46
C LYS A 196 9.58 27.22 14.65
N LYS A 197 9.54 27.16 13.32
CA LYS A 197 10.24 28.10 12.43
C LYS A 197 9.37 29.30 12.14
#